data_AF-A0A661NDD2-F1
#
_entry.id   AF-A0A661NDD2-F1
#
_cell.length_a   1.000
_cell.length_b   1.000
_cell.length_c   1.000
_cell.angle_alpha   90.00
_cell.angle_beta   90.00
_cell.angle_gamma   90.00
#
_symmetry.space_group_name_H-M   'P 1'
#
loop_
_entity.id
_entity.type
_entity.pdbx_description
1 polymer ?
#
loop_
_entity_poly.entity_id
_entity_poly.type
_entity_poly.pdbx_seq_one_letter_code
_entity_poly.pdbx_strand_id
1 'polypeptide(L)'
;MHVLFETFLAPGASGEGLLSDETVKDTQAQMMTVEDAEKVGFENVPEDAAGRERLLIVVGKIDERRIQNVLEADPRVAAFRVQLVDL
;
A
#
# COMPACT_ATOMS: atom_id res chain seq x y z
N MET A 1 1.38 12.76 10.44
CA MET A 1 1.94 11.44 10.80
C MET A 1 1.12 10.35 10.11
N HIS A 2 1.68 9.82 9.04
CA HIS A 2 1.05 8.86 8.16
C HIS A 2 1.80 7.52 8.21
N VAL A 3 1.15 6.47 7.76
CA VAL A 3 1.74 5.15 7.59
C VAL A 3 1.70 4.79 6.12
N LEU A 4 2.85 4.35 5.60
CA LEU A 4 3.02 3.84 4.26
C LEU A 4 3.06 2.30 4.33
N PHE A 5 2.19 1.66 3.58
CA PHE A 5 2.24 0.23 3.31
C PHE A 5 2.83 0.02 1.91
N GLU A 6 4.01 -0.58 1.85
CA GLU A 6 4.57 -1.12 0.62
C GLU A 6 4.04 -2.54 0.44
N THR A 7 3.04 -2.70 -0.43
CA THR A 7 2.33 -3.96 -0.65
C THR A 7 2.87 -4.67 -1.88
N PHE A 8 3.26 -5.93 -1.71
CA PHE A 8 3.73 -6.80 -2.77
C PHE A 8 2.63 -7.78 -3.14
N LEU A 9 2.17 -7.72 -4.40
CA LEU A 9 1.11 -8.59 -4.88
C LEU A 9 1.64 -9.95 -5.33
N ALA A 10 0.76 -10.94 -5.29
CA ALA A 10 1.01 -12.24 -5.88
C ALA A 10 1.19 -12.12 -7.41
N PRO A 11 1.99 -13.00 -8.06
CA PRO A 11 2.19 -12.93 -9.50
C PRO A 11 0.87 -12.96 -10.28
N GLY A 12 0.65 -11.97 -11.14
CA GLY A 12 -0.57 -11.83 -11.95
C GLY A 12 -1.80 -11.30 -11.20
N ALA A 13 -1.67 -10.92 -9.92
CA ALA A 13 -2.72 -10.24 -9.19
C ALA A 13 -2.62 -8.71 -9.38
N SER A 14 -3.77 -8.06 -9.60
CA SER A 14 -3.88 -6.61 -9.69
C SER A 14 -4.21 -5.99 -8.32
N GLY A 15 -3.67 -4.79 -8.09
CA GLY A 15 -3.97 -3.95 -6.92
C GLY A 15 -5.31 -3.22 -7.01
N GLU A 16 -5.98 -3.26 -8.16
CA GLU A 16 -7.29 -2.64 -8.34
C GLU A 16 -8.34 -3.29 -7.41
N GLY A 17 -9.07 -2.45 -6.67
CA GLY A 17 -10.04 -2.91 -5.69
C GLY A 17 -9.43 -3.70 -4.53
N LEU A 18 -8.14 -3.51 -4.21
CA LEU A 18 -7.53 -4.07 -3.00
C LEU A 18 -8.18 -3.49 -1.74
N LEU A 19 -8.40 -2.18 -1.73
CA LEU A 19 -9.26 -1.52 -0.77
C LEU A 19 -10.63 -1.28 -1.40
N SER A 20 -11.69 -1.61 -0.66
CA SER A 20 -13.05 -1.25 -1.07
C SER A 20 -13.23 0.27 -1.09
N ASP A 21 -14.14 0.78 -1.91
CA ASP A 21 -14.48 2.21 -1.96
C ASP A 21 -14.92 2.75 -0.59
N GLU A 22 -15.60 1.92 0.22
CA GLU A 22 -15.98 2.26 1.59
C GLU A 22 -14.75 2.41 2.48
N THR A 23 -13.81 1.46 2.41
CA THR A 23 -12.54 1.53 3.15
C THR A 23 -11.75 2.78 2.76
N VAL A 24 -11.60 3.05 1.46
CA VAL A 24 -10.88 4.24 0.95
C VAL A 24 -11.52 5.52 1.47
N LYS A 25 -12.85 5.61 1.41
CA LYS A 25 -13.60 6.79 1.86
C LYS A 25 -13.48 7.00 3.37
N ASP A 26 -13.55 5.94 4.16
CA ASP A 26 -13.50 6.03 5.61
C ASP A 26 -12.10 6.39 6.13
N THR A 27 -11.06 5.76 5.58
CA THR A 27 -9.69 5.91 6.06
C THR A 27 -8.92 7.00 5.32
N GLN A 28 -9.53 7.59 4.28
CA GLN A 28 -8.86 8.51 3.36
C GLN A 28 -7.55 7.91 2.79
N ALA A 29 -7.54 6.59 2.57
CA ALA A 29 -6.36 5.88 2.10
C ALA A 29 -6.04 6.31 0.65
N GLN A 30 -4.76 6.60 0.40
CA GLN A 30 -4.28 6.93 -0.93
C GLN A 30 -3.51 5.72 -1.48
N MET A 31 -4.05 5.12 -2.53
CA MET A 31 -3.39 4.04 -3.26
C MET A 31 -2.64 4.62 -4.45
N MET A 32 -1.37 4.28 -4.60
CA MET A 32 -0.54 4.78 -5.69
C MET A 32 0.46 3.72 -6.15
N THR A 33 0.86 3.82 -7.40
CA THR A 33 1.95 3.00 -7.94
C THR A 33 3.30 3.53 -7.46
N VAL A 34 4.36 2.74 -7.64
CA VAL A 34 5.73 3.21 -7.34
C VAL A 34 6.09 4.43 -8.20
N GLU A 35 5.69 4.44 -9.47
CA GLU A 35 5.93 5.59 -10.38
C GLU A 35 5.25 6.87 -9.89
N ASP A 36 4.08 6.76 -9.26
CA ASP A 36 3.38 7.91 -8.68
C ASP A 36 4.02 8.34 -7.35
N ALA A 37 4.58 7.40 -6.59
CA ALA A 37 5.30 7.64 -5.37
C ALA A 37 6.60 8.43 -5.59
N GLU A 38 7.35 8.08 -6.64
CA GLU A 38 8.55 8.81 -7.05
C GLU A 38 8.24 10.28 -7.37
N LYS A 39 7.10 10.54 -8.04
CA LYS A 39 6.66 11.91 -8.36
C LYS A 39 6.32 12.75 -7.13
N VAL A 40 5.94 12.11 -6.02
CA VAL A 40 5.60 12.79 -4.76
C VAL A 40 6.76 12.79 -3.74
N GLY A 41 7.94 12.28 -4.13
CA GLY A 41 9.18 12.37 -3.33
C GLY A 41 9.48 11.15 -2.44
N PHE A 42 8.88 9.99 -2.70
CA PHE A 42 9.29 8.74 -2.03
C PHE A 42 10.53 8.15 -2.72
N GLU A 43 11.73 8.58 -2.32
CA GLU A 43 12.99 8.19 -2.97
C GLU A 43 13.61 6.85 -2.49
N ASN A 44 12.95 6.13 -1.56
CA ASN A 44 13.53 4.91 -0.96
C ASN A 44 12.58 3.71 -1.00
N VAL A 45 11.97 3.43 -2.16
CA VAL A 45 11.21 2.19 -2.36
C VAL A 45 12.19 1.09 -2.83
N PRO A 46 12.57 0.12 -1.98
CA PRO A 46 13.65 -0.83 -2.28
C PRO A 46 13.29 -1.79 -3.42
N GLU A 47 14.07 -1.86 -4.50
CA GLU A 47 13.86 -2.63 -5.77
C GLU A 47 13.56 -4.14 -5.67
N ASP A 48 13.59 -4.74 -4.47
CA ASP A 48 13.56 -6.18 -4.17
C ASP A 48 12.27 -6.98 -4.49
N ALA A 49 11.58 -6.72 -5.60
CA ALA A 49 10.46 -7.55 -6.02
C ALA A 49 10.64 -7.93 -7.47
N ALA A 50 11.53 -8.92 -7.69
CA ALA A 50 11.70 -9.63 -8.94
C ALA A 50 10.34 -9.95 -9.58
N GLY A 51 9.89 -9.08 -10.50
CA GLY A 51 8.68 -9.21 -11.29
C GLY A 51 7.33 -9.20 -10.54
N ARG A 52 7.24 -8.69 -9.31
CA ARG A 52 5.94 -8.58 -8.61
C ARG A 52 5.39 -7.16 -8.68
N GLU A 53 4.09 -7.05 -8.92
CA GLU A 53 3.38 -5.78 -8.86
C GLU A 53 3.42 -5.21 -7.43
N ARG A 54 3.67 -3.91 -7.35
CA ARG A 54 3.79 -3.16 -6.10
C ARG A 54 2.72 -2.10 -6.03
N LEU A 55 2.07 -2.03 -4.88
CA LEU A 55 1.09 -1.01 -4.57
C LEU A 55 1.48 -0.32 -3.27
N LEU A 56 1.53 1.00 -3.30
CA LEU A 56 1.75 1.80 -2.12
C LEU A 56 0.41 2.29 -1.59
N ILE A 57 0.23 2.19 -0.28
CA ILE A 57 -0.97 2.68 0.41
C ILE A 57 -0.53 3.62 1.52
N VAL A 58 -0.92 4.89 1.44
CA VAL A 58 -0.70 5.86 2.49
C VAL A 58 -2.00 6.08 3.25
N VAL A 59 -1.93 6.01 4.57
CA VAL A 59 -3.10 6.22 5.43
C VAL A 59 -2.72 6.98 6.70
N GLY A 60 -3.68 7.62 7.36
CA GLY A 60 -3.47 8.18 8.68
C GLY A 60 -3.11 7.09 9.69
N LYS A 61 -2.22 7.39 10.65
CA LYS A 61 -1.76 6.41 11.66
C LYS A 61 -2.90 5.74 12.44
N ILE A 62 -4.03 6.41 12.62
CA ILE A 62 -5.20 5.87 13.31
C ILE A 62 -5.81 4.65 12.60
N ASP A 63 -5.65 4.56 11.29
CA ASP A 63 -6.24 3.52 10.43
C ASP A 63 -5.24 2.42 10.07
N GLU A 64 -3.99 2.50 10.56
CA GLU A 64 -2.92 1.52 10.31
C GLU A 64 -3.43 0.08 10.49
N ARG A 65 -4.05 -0.21 11.63
CA ARG A 65 -4.52 -1.55 11.96
C ARG A 65 -5.67 -2.02 11.05
N ARG A 66 -6.51 -1.09 10.56
CA ARG A 66 -7.61 -1.42 9.64
C ARG A 66 -7.03 -1.83 8.29
N ILE A 67 -6.10 -1.06 7.75
CA ILE A 67 -5.43 -1.39 6.49
C ILE A 67 -4.64 -2.69 6.61
N GLN A 68 -3.87 -2.85 7.70
CA GLN A 68 -3.12 -4.08 7.94
C GLN A 68 -4.01 -5.33 7.92
N ASN A 69 -5.16 -5.31 8.62
CA ASN A 69 -6.09 -6.45 8.62
C ASN A 69 -6.63 -6.77 7.22
N VAL A 70 -6.89 -5.74 6.39
CA VAL A 70 -7.34 -5.94 5.01
C VAL A 70 -6.24 -6.63 4.19
N LEU A 71 -5.00 -6.17 4.31
CA LEU A 71 -3.86 -6.74 3.58
C LEU A 71 -3.53 -8.17 4.02
N GLU A 72 -3.63 -8.47 5.31
CA GLU A 72 -3.40 -9.83 5.84
C GLU A 72 -4.48 -10.83 5.41
N ALA A 73 -5.71 -10.36 5.18
CA ALA A 73 -6.84 -11.20 4.77
C ALA A 73 -6.95 -11.39 3.26
N ASP A 74 -6.26 -10.58 2.45
CA ASP A 74 -6.41 -10.60 1.00
C ASP A 74 -5.42 -11.58 0.33
N PRO A 75 -5.90 -12.62 -0.37
CA PRO A 75 -5.02 -13.61 -1.00
C PRO A 75 -4.20 -13.05 -2.17
N ARG A 76 -4.53 -11.85 -2.68
CA ARG A 76 -3.73 -11.15 -3.69
C ARG A 76 -2.46 -10.56 -3.11
N VAL A 77 -2.38 -10.38 -1.79
CA VAL A 77 -1.21 -9.82 -1.10
C VAL A 77 -0.25 -10.96 -0.75
N ALA A 78 0.93 -10.94 -1.35
CA ALA A 78 1.99 -11.89 -1.04
C ALA A 78 2.78 -11.49 0.20
N ALA A 79 3.01 -10.20 0.38
CA ALA A 79 3.67 -9.61 1.54
C ALA A 79 3.40 -8.10 1.59
N PHE A 80 3.66 -7.46 2.73
CA PHE A 80 3.73 -6.01 2.81
C PHE A 80 4.78 -5.57 3.84
N ARG A 81 5.27 -4.34 3.70
CA ARG A 81 6.11 -3.65 4.68
C ARG A 81 5.40 -2.40 5.15
N VAL A 82 5.64 -2.03 6.41
CA VAL A 82 5.02 -0.88 7.05
C VAL A 82 6.11 0.11 7.44
N GLN A 83 5.93 1.38 7.06
CA GLN A 83 6.85 2.45 7.40
C GLN A 83 6.07 3.66 7.89
N LEU A 84 6.61 4.31 8.92
CA LEU A 84 6.08 5.57 9.38
C LEU A 84 6.65 6.71 8.53
N VAL A 85 5.79 7.57 8.01
CA VAL A 85 6.19 8.68 7.13
C VAL A 85 5.58 10.00 7.60
N ASP A 86 6.30 11.09 7.36
CA ASP A 86 5.82 12.45 7.58
C ASP A 86 5.61 13.11 6.22
N LEU A 87 4.35 13.40 5.93
CA LEU A 87 3.83 13.92 4.65
C LEU A 87 2.94 15.12 4.96
#